data_AF-A0A8S3K4M6-F1
#
_entry.id   AF-A0A8S3K4M6-F1
#
_cell.length_a   1.000
_cell.length_b   1.000
_cell.length_c   1.000
_cell.angle_alpha   90.00
_cell.angle_beta   90.00
_cell.angle_gamma   90.00
#
_symmetry.space_group_name_H-M   'P 1'
#
loop_
_entity.id
_entity.type
_entity.pdbx_description
1 polymer ?
#
loop_
_entity_poly.entity_id
_entity_poly.type
_entity_poly.pdbx_seq_one_letter_code
_entity_poly.pdbx_strand_id
1 'polypeptide(L)' 'RLNGNKLNHLANGTFSSLKQLQRLDLSSNQLRAVKKGMLQGLQAIDNLQLDHNEITCMEAEAINGLNRLEIM' A
#
# COMPACT_ATOMS: atom_id res chain seq x y z
N ARG A 1 10.25 4.99 1.69
CA ARG A 1 9.37 6.04 1.13
C ARG A 1 9.46 5.95 -0.39
N LEU A 2 8.33 5.94 -1.08
CA LEU A 2 8.20 5.87 -2.54
C LEU A 2 7.30 7.00 -3.07
N ASN A 3 7.07 8.04 -2.26
CA ASN A 3 6.23 9.17 -2.60
C ASN A 3 6.84 10.07 -3.69
N GLY A 4 5.99 10.81 -4.40
CA GLY A 4 6.43 11.75 -5.44
C GLY A 4 7.00 11.08 -6.69
N ASN A 5 6.61 9.84 -6.95
CA ASN A 5 7.03 9.09 -8.14
C ASN A 5 5.87 9.01 -9.16
N LYS A 6 6.07 8.22 -10.21
CA LYS A 6 5.07 7.97 -11.27
C LYS A 6 4.54 6.54 -11.21
N LEU A 7 4.42 5.97 -10.00
CA LEU A 7 3.95 4.60 -9.84
C LEU A 7 2.46 4.55 -10.18
N ASN A 8 2.11 3.78 -11.22
CA ASN A 8 0.73 3.53 -11.64
C ASN A 8 0.29 2.09 -11.41
N HIS A 9 1.23 1.20 -11.11
CA HIS A 9 1.02 -0.21 -10.85
C HIS A 9 2.05 -0.72 -9.84
N LEU A 10 1.64 -1.65 -8.97
CA LEU A 10 2.52 -2.43 -8.12
C LEU A 10 2.22 -3.91 -8.36
N ALA A 11 3.24 -4.71 -8.60
CA ALA A 11 3.08 -6.14 -8.78
C ALA A 11 2.66 -6.81 -7.46
N ASN A 12 1.96 -7.93 -7.54
CA ASN A 12 1.60 -8.70 -6.37
C ASN A 12 2.86 -9.14 -5.61
N GLY A 13 2.85 -8.98 -4.29
CA GLY A 13 3.99 -9.34 -3.45
C GLY A 13 5.21 -8.42 -3.60
N THR A 14 5.08 -7.23 -4.21
CA THR A 14 6.17 -6.22 -4.27
C THR A 14 6.82 -5.99 -2.90
N PHE A 15 6.03 -6.06 -1.83
CA PHE A 15 6.50 -5.87 -0.45
C PHE A 15 6.51 -7.16 0.39
N SER A 16 6.45 -8.34 -0.25
CA SER A 16 6.28 -9.63 0.43
C SER A 16 7.39 -9.98 1.42
N SER A 17 8.62 -9.49 1.19
CA SER A 17 9.76 -9.68 2.08
C SER A 17 9.83 -8.67 3.23
N LEU A 18 9.07 -7.57 3.17
CA LEU A 18 9.14 -6.45 4.10
C LEU A 18 8.27 -6.63 5.35
N LYS A 19 8.39 -7.80 5.99
CA LYS A 19 7.53 -8.23 7.12
C LYS A 19 7.59 -7.32 8.35
N GLN A 20 8.66 -6.54 8.50
CA GLN A 20 8.90 -5.63 9.63
C GLN A 20 8.67 -4.15 9.26
N LEU A 21 8.19 -3.85 8.04
CA LEU A 21 7.97 -2.47 7.62
C LEU A 21 6.77 -1.88 8.36
N GLN A 22 7.03 -0.81 9.12
CA GLN A 22 6.01 -0.11 9.92
C GLN A 22 5.41 1.10 9.19
N ARG A 23 6.16 1.71 8.25
CA ARG A 23 5.71 2.90 7.52
C ARG A 23 5.99 2.76 6.04
N LEU A 24 4.97 2.95 5.22
CA LEU A 24 5.06 2.96 3.78
C LEU A 24 4.34 4.20 3.24
N ASP A 25 5.11 5.05 2.59
CA ASP A 25 4.60 6.25 1.95
C ASP A 25 4.61 6.05 0.44
N LEU A 26 3.41 5.95 -0.14
CA LEU A 26 3.12 5.86 -1.57
C LEU A 26 2.35 7.11 -2.05
N SER A 27 2.31 8.17 -1.23
CA SER A 27 1.60 9.40 -1.58
C SER A 27 2.16 10.07 -2.84
N SER A 28 1.36 10.91 -3.50
CA SER A 28 1.81 11.65 -4.69
C SER A 28 2.35 10.73 -5.79
N ASN A 29 1.58 9.70 -6.13
CA ASN A 29 1.83 8.76 -7.22
C ASN A 29 0.62 8.73 -8.17
N GLN A 30 0.55 7.75 -9.08
CA GLN A 30 -0.49 7.61 -10.10
C GLN A 30 -1.27 6.29 -9.93
N LEU A 31 -1.34 5.76 -8.71
CA LEU A 31 -2.04 4.50 -8.44
C LEU A 31 -3.54 4.69 -8.66
N ARG A 32 -4.14 3.84 -9.49
CA ARG A 32 -5.58 3.90 -9.81
C ARG A 32 -6.45 2.95 -9.01
N ALA A 33 -5.85 1.89 -8.51
CA ALA A 33 -6.53 0.92 -7.66
C ALA A 33 -5.54 0.29 -6.69
N VAL A 34 -6.07 -0.19 -5.57
CA VAL A 34 -5.33 -1.03 -4.62
C VAL A 34 -5.99 -2.40 -4.64
N LYS A 35 -5.30 -3.36 -5.27
CA LYS A 35 -5.78 -4.71 -5.52
C LYS A 35 -5.23 -5.70 -4.50
N LYS A 36 -5.91 -6.82 -4.36
CA LYS A 36 -5.46 -7.98 -3.59
C LYS A 36 -4.04 -8.37 -3.98
N GLY A 37 -3.19 -8.52 -2.98
CA GLY A 37 -1.80 -8.94 -3.16
C GLY A 37 -0.80 -7.80 -3.37
N MET A 38 -1.22 -6.58 -3.71
CA MET A 38 -0.30 -5.43 -3.87
C MET A 38 0.40 -5.08 -2.55
N LEU A 39 -0.32 -5.17 -1.43
CA LEU A 39 0.19 -4.86 -0.08
C LEU A 39 0.57 -6.13 0.71
N GLN A 40 0.66 -7.28 0.05
CA GLN A 40 0.98 -8.54 0.71
C GLN A 40 2.36 -8.49 1.37
N GLY A 41 2.43 -8.99 2.61
CA GLY A 41 3.66 -9.05 3.41
C GLY A 41 3.84 -7.89 4.39
N LEU A 42 3.04 -6.82 4.28
CA LEU A 42 3.07 -5.66 5.18
C LEU A 42 2.38 -5.92 6.53
N GLN A 43 2.69 -7.04 7.17
CA GLN A 43 2.02 -7.51 8.41
C GLN A 43 2.25 -6.60 9.61
N ALA A 44 3.39 -5.89 9.63
CA ALA A 44 3.76 -4.97 10.71
C ALA A 44 3.46 -3.50 10.38
N ILE A 45 2.72 -3.20 9.31
CA ILE A 45 2.48 -1.82 8.88
C ILE A 45 1.55 -1.11 9.86
N ASP A 46 2.00 0.05 10.32
CA ASP A 46 1.26 0.93 11.23
C ASP A 46 0.74 2.15 10.47
N ASN A 47 1.49 2.61 9.46
CA ASN A 47 1.17 3.79 8.67
C ASN A 47 1.34 3.52 7.16
N LEU A 48 0.26 3.65 6.41
CA LEU A 48 0.22 3.54 4.95
C LEU A 48 -0.37 4.82 4.36
N GLN A 49 0.45 5.59 3.65
CA GLN A 49 0.02 6.82 2.98
C GLN A 49 -0.23 6.56 1.50
N LEU A 50 -1.45 6.85 1.05
CA LEU A 50 -1.93 6.68 -0.32
C LEU A 50 -2.56 7.97 -0.88
N ASP A 51 -2.48 9.08 -0.15
CA ASP A 51 -3.01 10.37 -0.58
C ASP A 51 -2.35 10.88 -1.86
N HIS A 52 -3.02 11.78 -2.57
CA HIS A 52 -2.54 12.32 -3.85
C HIS A 52 -2.21 11.22 -4.88
N ASN A 53 -3.06 10.20 -4.96
CA ASN A 53 -3.10 9.21 -6.04
C ASN A 53 -4.42 9.35 -6.84
N GLU A 54 -4.60 8.50 -7.85
CA GLU A 54 -5.82 8.43 -8.69
C GLU A 54 -6.73 7.25 -8.27
N ILE A 55 -6.74 6.87 -6.99
CA ILE A 55 -7.40 5.66 -6.53
C ILE A 55 -8.91 5.81 -6.63
N THR A 56 -9.55 5.06 -7.53
CA THR A 56 -11.01 5.01 -7.69
C THR A 56 -11.63 3.74 -7.13
N CYS A 57 -10.81 2.72 -6.86
CA CYS A 57 -11.26 1.44 -6.34
C CYS A 57 -10.21 0.81 -5.40
N MET A 58 -10.67 0.22 -4.31
CA MET A 58 -9.88 -0.60 -3.41
C MET A 58 -10.62 -1.92 -3.20
N GLU A 59 -9.95 -3.03 -3.50
CA GLU A 59 -10.48 -4.37 -3.23
C GLU A 59 -10.48 -4.61 -1.72
N ALA A 60 -11.57 -5.17 -1.16
CA ALA A 60 -11.69 -5.41 0.28
C ALA A 60 -10.54 -6.30 0.80
N GLU A 61 -10.09 -7.25 0.00
CA GLU A 61 -9.00 -8.17 0.33
C GLU A 61 -7.61 -7.54 0.21
N ALA A 62 -7.48 -6.31 -0.32
CA ALA A 62 -6.19 -5.66 -0.48
C ALA A 62 -5.53 -5.28 0.86
N ILE A 63 -6.35 -5.07 1.90
CA ILE A 63 -5.91 -4.75 3.25
C ILE A 63 -5.97 -5.96 4.21
N ASN A 64 -6.30 -7.15 3.71
CA ASN A 64 -6.32 -8.36 4.52
C ASN A 64 -4.92 -8.63 5.09
N GLY A 65 -4.84 -8.77 6.41
CA GLY A 65 -3.59 -9.03 7.13
C GLY A 65 -2.79 -7.77 7.50
N LEU A 66 -3.26 -6.57 7.17
CA LEU A 66 -2.71 -5.30 7.68
C LEU A 66 -3.23 -5.04 9.10
N ASN A 67 -2.97 -5.96 10.01
CA ASN A 67 -3.65 -6.04 11.32
C ASN A 67 -3.27 -4.91 12.28
N ARG A 68 -2.17 -4.20 12.01
CA ARG A 68 -1.68 -3.09 12.85
C ARG A 68 -1.96 -1.72 12.23
N LEU A 69 -2.61 -1.67 11.06
CA LEU A 69 -2.86 -0.43 10.36
C LEU A 69 -3.90 0.40 11.13
N GLU A 70 -3.49 1.57 11.59
CA GLU A 70 -4.36 2.52 12.28
C GLU A 70 -4.90 3.55 11.27
N ILE A 71 -6.19 3.84 11.34
CA ILE A 71 -6.79 4.97 10.64
C ILE A 71 -6.59 6.20 11.55
N MET A 72 -5.70 7.10 11.16
CA MET A 72 -5.54 8.42 11.80
C MET A 72 -6.36 9.49 11.08
#